data_AF-A0A414T080-F1
#
_entry.id   AF-A0A414T080-F1
#
_cell.length_a   1.000
_cell.length_b   1.000
_cell.length_c   1.000
_cell.angle_alpha   90.00
_cell.angle_beta   90.00
_cell.angle_gamma   90.00
#
_symmetry.space_group_name_H-M   'P 1'
#
loop_
_entity.id
_entity.type
_entity.pdbx_description
1 polymer ?
#
loop_
_entity_poly.entity_id
_entity_poly.type
_entity_poly.pdbx_seq_one_letter_code
_entity_poly.pdbx_strand_id
1 'polypeptide(L)'
;MLRKANPDMEETAIPVELVTCSGSGLDQHISPAAAKYQVTRIAKANNMSEEKVGAIIEKCTDSRFLGVFGEKTVNVLKVNLMLDGIL
;
A
#
# COMPACT_ATOMS: atom_id res chain seq x y z
N MET A 1 -15.95 -0.14 -8.07
CA MET A 1 -14.71 0.62 -8.38
C MET A 1 -13.53 0.14 -7.52
N LEU A 2 -13.55 0.12 -6.17
CA LEU A 2 -12.46 -0.50 -5.38
C LEU A 2 -12.69 -1.99 -5.01
N ARG A 3 -13.89 -2.35 -4.54
CA ARG A 3 -14.26 -3.76 -4.23
C ARG A 3 -14.12 -4.67 -5.44
N LYS A 4 -14.59 -4.20 -6.61
CA LYS A 4 -14.43 -4.93 -7.88
C LYS A 4 -12.96 -5.17 -8.25
N ALA A 5 -12.06 -4.24 -7.90
CA ALA A 5 -10.63 -4.41 -8.15
C ALA A 5 -9.97 -5.37 -7.15
N ASN A 6 -10.43 -5.38 -5.89
CA ASN A 6 -9.95 -6.24 -4.81
C ASN A 6 -11.06 -7.21 -4.37
N PRO A 7 -11.46 -8.19 -5.22
CA PRO A 7 -12.59 -9.06 -4.95
C PRO A 7 -12.38 -9.94 -3.70
N ASP A 8 -11.13 -10.25 -3.37
CA ASP A 8 -10.78 -11.03 -2.17
C ASP A 8 -10.98 -10.23 -0.85
N MET A 9 -11.35 -8.95 -0.93
CA MET A 9 -11.53 -8.05 0.22
C MET A 9 -13.00 -7.62 0.41
N GLU A 10 -13.96 -8.41 -0.08
CA GLU A 10 -15.38 -8.09 -0.02
C GLU A 10 -15.91 -7.90 1.41
N GLU A 11 -15.48 -8.73 2.35
CA GLU A 11 -15.89 -8.60 3.76
C GLU A 11 -15.01 -7.63 4.57
N THR A 12 -13.99 -7.02 3.94
CA THR A 12 -13.07 -6.09 4.61
C THR A 12 -13.49 -4.65 4.35
N ALA A 13 -13.57 -3.85 5.42
CA ALA A 13 -13.86 -2.42 5.30
C ALA A 13 -12.79 -1.72 4.46
N ILE A 14 -13.22 -0.86 3.53
CA ILE A 14 -12.31 -0.08 2.68
C ILE A 14 -11.66 1.01 3.55
N PRO A 15 -10.32 1.08 3.61
CA PRO A 15 -9.63 2.19 4.28
C PRO A 15 -10.07 3.54 3.72
N VAL A 16 -10.44 4.47 4.61
CA VAL A 16 -11.04 5.77 4.22
C VAL A 16 -10.14 6.58 3.28
N GLU A 17 -8.82 6.51 3.46
CA GLU A 17 -7.87 7.22 2.63
C GLU A 17 -7.90 6.77 1.15
N LEU A 18 -8.32 5.54 0.86
CA LEU A 18 -8.41 5.03 -0.51
C LEU A 18 -9.62 5.62 -1.26
N VAL A 19 -10.57 6.22 -0.55
CA VAL A 19 -11.75 6.87 -1.14
C VAL A 19 -11.73 8.39 -1.00
N THR A 20 -10.76 8.95 -0.28
CA THR A 20 -10.58 10.39 -0.11
C THR A 20 -9.34 10.88 -0.86
N CYS A 21 -9.43 12.02 -1.52
CA CYS A 21 -8.25 12.67 -2.07
C CYS A 21 -7.42 13.32 -0.94
N SER A 22 -6.09 13.25 -1.06
CA SER A 22 -5.21 14.01 -0.19
C SER A 22 -5.31 15.52 -0.46
N GLY A 23 -5.07 16.34 0.56
CA GLY A 23 -5.15 17.80 0.47
C GLY A 23 -4.16 18.42 -0.53
N SER A 24 -3.06 17.74 -0.86
CA SER A 24 -2.10 18.17 -1.89
C SER A 24 -2.47 17.72 -3.31
N GLY A 25 -3.34 16.72 -3.44
CA GLY A 25 -3.62 16.04 -4.70
C GLY A 25 -2.45 15.19 -5.26
N LEU A 26 -1.31 15.13 -4.57
CA LEU A 26 -0.06 14.51 -5.05
C LEU A 26 0.55 13.52 -4.04
N ASP A 27 -0.24 13.01 -3.11
CA ASP A 27 0.30 12.19 -2.03
C ASP A 27 0.91 10.90 -2.55
N GLN A 28 2.21 10.75 -2.33
CA GLN A 28 2.96 9.55 -2.64
C GLN A 28 2.88 8.51 -1.51
N HIS A 29 2.25 8.86 -0.39
CA HIS A 29 2.18 8.06 0.82
C HIS A 29 0.74 7.61 1.12
N ILE A 30 0.62 6.36 1.58
CA ILE A 30 -0.62 5.81 2.12
C ILE A 30 -0.32 5.08 3.44
N SER A 31 -1.33 4.81 4.26
CA SER A 31 -1.12 4.01 5.46
C SER A 31 -0.74 2.55 5.11
N PRO A 32 -0.04 1.85 6.03
CA PRO A 32 0.18 0.41 5.91
C PRO A 32 -1.10 -0.41 5.79
N ALA A 33 -2.22 0.05 6.34
CA ALA A 33 -3.51 -0.65 6.22
C ALA A 33 -4.05 -0.56 4.79
N ALA A 34 -3.97 0.61 4.16
CA ALA A 34 -4.35 0.82 2.76
C ALA A 34 -3.45 0.07 1.78
N ALA A 35 -2.16 -0.03 2.07
CA ALA A 35 -1.24 -0.86 1.27
C ALA A 35 -1.60 -2.36 1.40
N LYS A 36 -1.79 -2.84 2.64
CA LYS A 36 -2.15 -4.24 2.92
C LYS A 36 -3.45 -4.68 2.28
N TYR A 37 -4.46 -3.81 2.23
CA TYR A 37 -5.75 -4.07 1.57
C TYR A 37 -5.59 -4.49 0.09
N GLN A 38 -4.47 -4.13 -0.55
CA GLN A 38 -4.26 -4.36 -1.98
C GLN A 38 -3.27 -5.50 -2.29
N VAL A 39 -2.67 -6.13 -1.27
CA VAL A 39 -1.58 -7.11 -1.42
C VAL A 39 -1.97 -8.27 -2.33
N THR A 40 -3.11 -8.92 -2.08
CA THR A 40 -3.57 -10.08 -2.86
C THR A 40 -3.71 -9.75 -4.34
N ARG A 41 -4.29 -8.59 -4.66
CA ARG A 41 -4.46 -8.13 -6.04
C ARG A 41 -3.12 -7.87 -6.72
N ILE A 42 -2.20 -7.20 -6.02
CA ILE A 42 -0.86 -6.86 -6.53
C ILE A 42 -0.04 -8.13 -6.76
N ALA A 43 -0.08 -9.09 -5.83
CA ALA A 43 0.57 -10.38 -5.93
C ALA A 43 0.11 -11.14 -7.18
N LYS A 44 -1.20 -11.24 -7.39
CA LYS A 44 -1.80 -11.86 -8.59
C LYS A 44 -1.37 -11.15 -9.89
N ALA A 45 -1.36 -9.82 -9.90
CA ALA A 45 -1.02 -9.04 -11.10
C ALA A 45 0.46 -9.16 -11.50
N ASN A 46 1.36 -9.31 -10.53
CA ASN A 46 2.80 -9.39 -10.76
C ASN A 46 3.35 -10.83 -10.77
N ASN A 47 2.48 -11.84 -10.64
CA ASN A 47 2.87 -13.25 -10.50
C ASN A 47 3.90 -13.46 -9.36
N MET A 48 3.64 -12.83 -8.22
CA MET A 48 4.46 -12.87 -7.01
C MET A 48 3.65 -13.45 -5.85
N SER A 49 4.33 -13.96 -4.82
CA SER A 49 3.67 -14.37 -3.58
C SER A 49 3.26 -13.17 -2.74
N GLU A 50 2.20 -13.30 -1.95
CA GLU A 50 1.74 -12.23 -1.05
C GLU A 50 2.80 -11.86 -0.01
N GLU A 51 3.59 -12.83 0.45
CA GLU A 51 4.69 -12.59 1.39
C GLU A 51 5.77 -11.71 0.78
N LYS A 52 6.10 -11.94 -0.50
CA LYS A 52 7.10 -11.13 -1.22
C LYS A 52 6.61 -9.69 -1.40
N VAL A 53 5.35 -9.50 -1.77
CA VAL A 53 4.72 -8.17 -1.88
C VAL A 53 4.65 -7.49 -0.51
N GLY A 54 4.26 -8.21 0.54
CA GLY A 54 4.22 -7.72 1.91
C GLY A 54 5.60 -7.25 2.40
N ALA A 55 6.66 -8.01 2.10
CA ALA A 55 8.02 -7.65 2.44
C ALA A 55 8.51 -6.39 1.71
N ILE A 56 8.12 -6.20 0.44
CA ILE A 56 8.42 -4.96 -0.31
C ILE A 56 7.71 -3.77 0.34
N ILE A 57 6.42 -3.90 0.68
CA ILE A 57 5.66 -2.86 1.36
C ILE A 57 6.32 -2.48 2.69
N GLU A 58 6.72 -3.47 3.48
CA GLU A 58 7.40 -3.24 4.76
C GLU A 58 8.73 -2.49 4.58
N LYS A 59 9.54 -2.85 3.57
CA LYS A 59 10.77 -2.14 3.21
C LYS A 59 10.53 -0.69 2.77
N CYS A 60 9.36 -0.42 2.18
CA CYS A 60 8.94 0.90 1.75
C CYS A 60 8.09 1.63 2.81
N THR A 61 7.99 1.08 4.02
CA THR A 61 7.23 1.69 5.13
C THR A 61 8.16 2.56 5.97
N ASP A 62 7.93 3.87 5.91
CA ASP A 62 8.61 4.82 6.77
C ASP A 62 7.97 4.81 8.16
N SER A 63 8.84 4.79 9.18
CA SER A 63 8.46 4.75 10.59
C SER A 63 8.23 6.15 11.16
N ARG A 64 7.60 6.21 12.33
CA ARG A 64 7.44 7.47 13.07
C ARG A 64 8.80 8.06 13.42
N PHE A 65 8.95 9.35 13.22
CA PHE A 65 10.14 10.09 13.62
C PHE A 65 10.30 10.03 15.16
N LEU A 66 11.46 9.56 15.62
CA LEU A 66 11.74 9.25 17.03
C LEU A 66 10.71 8.34 17.72
N GLY A 67 9.96 7.53 16.94
CA GLY A 67 8.91 6.64 17.45
C GLY A 67 7.62 7.33 17.90
N VAL A 68 7.59 8.66 17.98
CA VAL A 68 6.47 9.42 18.57
C VAL A 68 5.86 10.47 17.63
N PHE A 69 6.61 10.95 16.63
CA PHE A 69 6.14 11.99 15.71
C PHE A 69 5.78 11.41 14.33
N GLY A 70 4.61 11.79 13.83
CA GLY A 70 4.10 11.36 12.52
C GLY A 70 3.42 9.99 12.54
N GLU A 71 2.98 9.55 11.37
CA GLU A 71 2.31 8.28 11.15
C GLU A 71 3.19 7.32 10.35
N LYS A 72 2.96 6.01 10.50
CA LYS A 72 3.60 5.05 9.60
C LYS A 72 2.98 5.23 8.23
N THR A 73 3.82 5.35 7.21
CA THR A 73 3.38 5.56 5.83
C THR A 73 4.15 4.67 4.88
N VAL A 74 3.52 4.29 3.78
CA VAL A 74 4.10 3.47 2.72
C VAL A 74 4.33 4.35 1.51
N ASN A 75 5.56 4.41 1.02
CA ASN A 75 5.88 5.15 -0.20
C ASN A 75 5.48 4.35 -1.45
N VAL A 76 4.40 4.78 -2.11
CA VAL A 76 3.80 4.07 -3.26
C VAL A 76 4.75 4.00 -4.45
N LEU A 77 5.50 5.06 -4.72
CA LEU A 77 6.46 5.09 -5.83
C LEU A 77 7.56 4.04 -5.63
N LYS A 78 8.18 4.00 -4.44
CA LYS A 78 9.21 3.02 -4.13
C LYS A 78 8.67 1.59 -4.24
N VAL A 79 7.45 1.33 -3.75
CA VAL A 79 6.81 0.01 -3.89
C VAL A 79 6.71 -0.39 -5.36
N ASN A 80 6.19 0.49 -6.23
CA ASN A 80 6.06 0.18 -7.65
C ASN A 80 7.42 -0.09 -8.31
N LEU A 81 8.43 0.75 -8.03
CA LEU A 81 9.78 0.54 -8.57
C LEU A 81 10.42 -0.78 -8.10
N MET A 82 10.17 -1.19 -6.85
CA MET A 82 10.65 -2.48 -6.33
C MET A 82 9.89 -3.68 -6.91
N LEU A 83 8.59 -3.54 -7.17
CA LEU A 83 7.80 -4.57 -7.85
C LEU A 83 8.29 -4.77 -9.29
N ASP A 84 8.63 -3.67 -9.98
CA ASP A 84 9.20 -3.67 -11.34
C ASP A 84 10.67 -4.12 -11.39
N GLY A 85 11.32 -4.31 -10.23
CA GLY A 85 12.72 -4.71 -10.13
C GLY A 85 13.73 -3.61 -10.49
N ILE A 86 13.30 -2.35 -10.47
CA ILE A 86 14.15 -1.17 -10.69
C ILE A 86 14.95 -0.80 -9.43
N LEU A 87 14.37 -1.06 -8.25
CA LEU A 87 14.98 -0.91 -6.91
C LEU A 87 15.06 -2.26 -6.19
#